data_AF-A0A327NIH1-F1
#
_entry.id   AF-A0A327NIH1-F1
#
_cell.length_a   1.000
_cell.length_b   1.000
_cell.length_c   1.000
_cell.angle_alpha   90.00
_cell.angle_beta   90.00
_cell.angle_gamma   90.00
#
_symmetry.space_group_name_H-M   'P 1'
#
loop_
_entity.id
_entity.type
_entity.pdbx_description
1 polymer ?
#
loop_
_entity_poly.entity_id
_entity_poly.type
_entity_poly.pdbx_seq_one_letter_code
_entity_poly.pdbx_strand_id
1 'polypeptide(L)'
;MLFVRSVPLCLMDLLYKNDIAMLADPNHPTRRYTVEEYLAFEEKSEVRHEFYQGEVYAMAGGTVNHNLLIDNIKELLKSHTKSRGCRVFSENMKVDVLSGSYMPYPDVVLTCHPFDLRVII
;
A
#
# COMPACT_ATOMS: atom_id res chain seq x y z
N MET A 1 -4.91 -11.18 10.01
CA MET A 1 -5.98 -10.90 9.01
C MET A 1 -5.60 -9.60 8.35
N LEU A 2 -4.84 -9.65 7.24
CA LEU A 2 -4.83 -8.51 6.32
C LEU A 2 -6.26 -8.35 5.82
N PHE A 3 -6.84 -7.16 5.98
CA PHE A 3 -8.21 -6.87 5.50
C PHE A 3 -8.38 -7.09 3.99
N VAL A 4 -7.28 -7.25 3.25
CA VAL A 4 -7.25 -7.37 1.80
C VAL A 4 -7.68 -8.76 1.27
N ARG A 5 -7.69 -9.81 2.10
CA ARG A 5 -8.06 -11.16 1.63
C ARG A 5 -9.57 -11.41 1.50
N SER A 6 -10.41 -10.54 2.05
CA SER A 6 -11.88 -10.72 2.08
C SER A 6 -12.63 -9.86 1.06
N VAL A 7 -11.92 -8.95 0.39
CA VAL A 7 -12.52 -8.03 -0.58
C VAL A 7 -12.44 -8.67 -1.96
N PRO A 8 -13.56 -8.83 -2.69
CA PRO A 8 -13.52 -9.35 -4.06
C PRO A 8 -12.58 -8.50 -4.92
N LEU A 9 -11.77 -9.12 -5.80
CA LEU A 9 -10.85 -8.40 -6.69
C LEU A 9 -11.55 -7.22 -7.40
N CYS A 10 -12.78 -7.43 -7.87
CA CYS A 10 -13.58 -6.38 -8.52
C CYS A 10 -13.82 -5.13 -7.64
N LEU A 11 -14.01 -5.31 -6.32
CA LEU A 11 -14.21 -4.19 -5.41
C LEU A 11 -12.89 -3.51 -5.04
N MET A 12 -11.78 -4.26 -5.01
CA MET A 12 -10.42 -3.69 -4.92
C MET A 12 -10.07 -2.87 -6.16
N ASP A 13 -10.36 -3.38 -7.36
CA ASP A 13 -10.12 -2.66 -8.63
C ASP A 13 -10.94 -1.36 -8.72
N LEU A 14 -12.19 -1.36 -8.23
CA LEU A 14 -13.05 -0.18 -8.18
C LEU A 14 -12.61 0.85 -7.14
N LEU A 15 -12.24 0.42 -5.94
CA LEU A 15 -11.70 1.33 -4.91
C LEU A 15 -10.38 1.94 -5.37
N TYR A 16 -9.48 1.12 -5.91
CA TYR A 16 -8.16 1.55 -6.35
C TYR A 16 -8.19 2.45 -7.59
N LYS A 17 -9.02 2.16 -8.60
CA LYS A 17 -9.20 3.07 -9.74
C LYS A 17 -9.73 4.44 -9.31
N ASN A 18 -10.57 4.52 -8.27
CA ASN A 18 -11.06 5.80 -7.79
C ASN A 18 -9.98 6.60 -7.03
N ASP A 19 -9.08 5.93 -6.31
CA ASP A 19 -7.95 6.57 -5.61
C ASP A 19 -6.83 7.01 -6.56
N ILE A 20 -6.54 6.20 -7.59
CA ILE A 20 -5.41 6.39 -8.51
C ILE A 20 -5.77 7.25 -9.74
N ALA A 21 -7.05 7.27 -10.15
CA ALA A 21 -7.50 8.13 -11.26
C ALA A 21 -7.25 9.63 -10.99
N MET A 22 -7.03 10.03 -9.74
CA MET A 22 -6.63 11.39 -9.36
C MET A 22 -5.15 11.69 -9.64
N LEU A 23 -4.30 10.67 -9.82
CA LEU A 23 -2.84 10.80 -10.05
C LEU A 23 -2.42 10.48 -11.50
N ALA A 24 -3.33 10.01 -12.33
CA ALA A 24 -3.05 9.70 -13.73
C ALA A 24 -2.90 11.00 -14.54
N ASP A 25 -1.65 11.36 -14.87
CA ASP A 25 -1.37 12.40 -15.87
C ASP A 25 -1.76 11.88 -17.27
N PRO A 26 -2.74 12.50 -17.96
CA PRO A 26 -3.21 12.07 -19.27
C PRO A 26 -2.13 12.15 -20.37
N ASN A 27 -0.99 12.79 -20.12
CA ASN A 27 0.14 12.90 -21.04
C ASN A 27 1.35 12.04 -20.64
N HIS A 28 1.25 11.19 -19.60
CA HIS A 28 2.36 10.32 -19.24
C HIS A 28 2.47 9.15 -20.22
N PRO A 29 3.62 8.95 -20.90
CA PRO A 29 3.80 7.77 -21.75
C PRO A 29 3.64 6.51 -20.90
N THR A 30 2.69 5.66 -21.31
CA THR A 30 2.31 4.41 -20.61
C THR A 30 3.38 3.33 -20.81
N ARG A 31 4.59 3.58 -20.28
CA ARG A 31 5.55 2.50 -20.07
C ARG A 31 4.95 1.55 -19.04
N ARG A 32 4.74 0.30 -19.45
CA ARG A 32 4.40 -0.77 -18.53
C ARG A 32 5.67 -1.41 -17.98
N TYR A 33 5.67 -1.69 -16.69
CA TYR A 33 6.76 -2.32 -15.96
C TYR A 33 6.40 -3.78 -15.66
N THR A 34 7.38 -4.68 -15.74
CA THR A 34 7.28 -5.93 -14.97
C THR A 34 7.50 -5.65 -13.49
N VAL A 35 7.19 -6.62 -12.62
CA VAL A 35 7.44 -6.50 -11.18
C VAL A 35 8.93 -6.28 -10.91
N GLU A 36 9.79 -7.02 -11.59
CA GLU A 36 11.24 -6.93 -11.43
C GLU A 36 11.78 -5.57 -11.88
N GLU A 37 11.28 -5.05 -13.01
CA GLU A 37 11.65 -3.72 -13.49
C GLU A 37 11.19 -2.63 -12.52
N TYR A 38 9.97 -2.75 -11.99
CA TYR A 38 9.44 -1.81 -11.00
C TYR A 38 10.26 -1.83 -9.71
N LEU A 39 10.58 -3.00 -9.16
CA LEU A 39 11.36 -3.11 -7.92
C LEU A 39 12.78 -2.53 -8.10
N ALA A 40 13.43 -2.81 -9.23
CA ALA A 40 14.75 -2.25 -9.54
C ALA A 40 14.73 -0.73 -9.80
N PHE A 41 13.61 -0.22 -10.33
CA PHE A 41 13.36 1.21 -10.47
C PHE A 41 13.15 1.87 -9.10
N GLU A 42 12.30 1.28 -8.26
CA GLU A 42 11.96 1.81 -6.95
C GLU A 42 13.18 1.90 -6.04
N GLU A 43 14.03 0.88 -6.01
CA GLU A 43 15.24 0.84 -5.16
C GLU A 43 16.16 2.06 -5.36
N LYS A 44 16.12 2.66 -6.57
CA LYS A 44 16.95 3.80 -6.95
C LYS A 44 16.21 5.13 -6.89
N SER A 45 14.92 5.11 -6.59
CA SER A 45 14.07 6.29 -6.64
C SER A 45 14.08 7.05 -5.31
N GLU A 46 14.13 8.36 -5.38
CA GLU A 46 13.96 9.24 -4.21
C GLU A 46 12.48 9.42 -3.84
N VAL A 47 11.58 9.16 -4.79
CA VAL A 47 10.13 9.20 -4.62
C VAL A 47 9.61 7.77 -4.55
N ARG A 48 8.67 7.50 -3.63
CA ARG A 48 8.01 6.20 -3.55
C ARG A 48 6.91 6.09 -4.58
N HIS A 49 6.75 4.89 -5.13
CA HIS A 49 5.71 4.63 -6.12
C HIS A 49 4.86 3.42 -5.75
N GLU A 50 3.58 3.48 -6.07
CA GLU A 50 2.68 2.33 -6.05
C GLU A 50 2.69 1.63 -7.40
N PHE A 51 2.64 0.30 -7.38
CA PHE A 51 2.58 -0.52 -8.60
C PHE A 51 1.22 -1.18 -8.74
N TYR A 52 0.62 -1.12 -9.92
CA TYR A 52 -0.63 -1.81 -10.21
C TYR A 52 -0.71 -2.29 -11.67
N GLN A 53 -0.78 -3.59 -11.88
CA GLN A 53 -0.93 -4.24 -13.19
C GLN A 53 0.03 -3.71 -14.28
N GLY A 54 1.25 -3.37 -13.88
CA GLY A 54 2.30 -2.85 -14.76
C GLY A 54 2.36 -1.32 -14.83
N GLU A 55 1.47 -0.61 -14.17
CA GLU A 55 1.48 0.85 -14.06
C GLU A 55 2.15 1.27 -12.75
N VAL A 56 2.85 2.40 -12.77
CA VAL A 56 3.61 2.92 -11.65
C VAL A 56 3.14 4.34 -11.35
N TYR A 57 2.78 4.60 -10.10
CA TYR A 57 2.18 5.86 -9.66
C TYR A 57 3.00 6.48 -8.55
N ALA A 58 3.44 7.73 -8.72
CA ALA A 58 4.14 8.44 -7.65
C ALA A 58 3.19 8.65 -6.48
N MET A 59 3.62 8.30 -5.27
CA MET A 59 2.85 8.58 -4.07
C MET A 59 2.74 10.09 -3.85
N ALA A 60 1.55 10.54 -3.47
CA ALA A 60 1.40 11.86 -2.88
C ALA A 60 2.11 11.90 -1.52
N GLY A 61 2.75 13.03 -1.21
CA GLY A 61 3.31 13.25 0.12
C GLY A 61 2.22 13.35 1.20
N GLY A 62 2.59 13.07 2.45
CA GLY A 62 1.71 13.24 3.60
C GLY A 62 1.57 14.71 4.02
N THR A 63 0.45 15.02 4.68
CA THR A 63 0.25 16.32 5.36
C THR A 63 0.20 16.10 6.88
N VAL A 64 0.37 17.16 7.67
CA VAL A 64 0.26 17.05 9.14
C VAL A 64 -1.10 16.46 9.56
N ASN A 65 -2.20 16.89 8.93
CA ASN A 65 -3.54 16.36 9.22
C ASN A 65 -3.69 14.88 8.83
N HIS A 66 -3.08 14.48 7.71
CA HIS A 66 -3.06 13.08 7.26
C HIS A 66 -2.34 12.19 8.28
N ASN A 67 -1.15 12.60 8.74
CA ASN A 67 -0.39 11.85 9.75
C ASN A 67 -1.14 11.76 11.10
N LEU A 68 -1.80 12.85 11.53
CA LEU A 68 -2.60 12.85 12.75
C LEU A 68 -3.77 11.85 12.68
N LEU A 69 -4.44 11.75 11.53
CA LEU A 69 -5.51 10.77 11.32
C LEU A 69 -4.95 9.34 11.39
N ILE A 70 -3.80 9.11 10.78
CA ILE A 70 -3.14 7.80 10.76
C ILE A 70 -2.76 7.36 12.17
N ASP A 71 -2.18 8.25 12.96
CA ASP A 71 -1.81 7.95 14.35
C ASP A 71 -3.03 7.61 15.20
N ASN A 72 -4.12 8.38 15.09
CA ASN A 72 -5.37 8.08 15.79
C ASN A 72 -5.94 6.69 15.43
N ILE A 73 -5.98 6.36 14.13
CA ILE A 73 -6.46 5.05 13.65
C ILE A 73 -5.55 3.93 14.16
N LYS A 74 -4.24 4.12 14.07
CA LYS A 74 -3.22 3.16 14.50
C LYS A 74 -3.31 2.89 16.01
N GLU A 75 -3.46 3.91 16.84
CA GLU A 75 -3.63 3.77 18.28
C GLU A 75 -4.90 3.01 18.64
N LEU A 76 -6.02 3.35 17.99
CA LEU A 76 -7.28 2.66 18.15
C LEU A 76 -7.15 1.17 17.78
N LEU A 77 -6.56 0.85 16.63
CA LEU A 77 -6.37 -0.53 16.20
C LEU A 77 -5.41 -1.31 17.10
N LYS A 78 -4.31 -0.68 17.53
CA LYS A 78 -3.33 -1.30 18.44
C LYS A 78 -3.97 -1.68 19.76
N SER A 79 -4.75 -0.79 20.38
CA SER A 79 -5.37 -1.06 21.67
C SER A 79 -6.32 -2.26 21.63
N HIS A 80 -7.07 -2.42 20.53
CA HIS A 80 -8.04 -3.51 20.37
C HIS A 80 -7.43 -4.85 19.93
N THR A 81 -6.24 -4.85 19.34
CA THR A 81 -5.68 -6.06 18.69
C THR A 81 -4.37 -6.56 19.31
N LYS A 82 -3.77 -5.81 20.24
CA LYS A 82 -2.53 -6.20 20.93
C LYS A 82 -2.64 -7.56 21.65
N SER A 83 -3.75 -7.81 22.35
CA SER A 83 -3.98 -9.08 23.07
C SER A 83 -4.15 -10.27 22.13
N ARG A 84 -4.47 -10.04 20.86
CA ARG A 84 -4.64 -11.06 19.82
C ARG A 84 -3.35 -11.38 19.06
N GLY A 85 -2.22 -10.83 19.49
CA GLY A 85 -0.92 -11.02 18.85
C GLY A 85 -0.74 -10.25 17.54
N CYS A 86 -1.68 -9.36 17.19
CA CYS A 86 -1.58 -8.55 15.97
C CYS A 86 -0.56 -7.40 16.11
N ARG A 87 -0.15 -6.85 14.97
CA ARG A 87 0.69 -5.66 14.82
C ARG A 87 0.06 -4.70 13.83
N VAL A 88 0.29 -3.42 14.09
CA VAL A 88 -0.18 -2.31 13.26
C VAL A 88 1.01 -1.45 12.87
N PHE A 89 1.19 -1.26 11.57
CA PHE A 89 2.24 -0.46 10.91
C PHE A 89 1.60 0.72 10.18
N SER A 90 2.39 1.75 9.86
CA SER A 90 1.90 2.93 9.13
C SER A 90 2.93 3.51 8.15
N GLU A 91 2.41 4.11 7.07
CA GLU A 91 3.01 5.06 6.08
C GLU A 91 4.33 4.69 5.37
N ASN A 92 5.09 3.70 5.84
CA ASN A 92 6.47 3.48 5.39
C ASN A 92 6.74 2.06 4.90
N MET A 93 5.70 1.37 4.44
CA MET A 93 5.78 -0.05 4.23
C MET A 93 5.05 -0.47 2.96
N LYS A 94 5.81 -1.02 2.01
CA LYS A 94 5.23 -1.58 0.79
C LYS A 94 4.59 -2.91 1.12
N VAL A 95 3.42 -3.17 0.56
CA VAL A 95 2.71 -4.43 0.77
C VAL A 95 2.38 -5.03 -0.57
N ASP A 96 2.81 -6.25 -0.86
CA ASP A 96 2.24 -6.99 -1.99
C ASP A 96 0.89 -7.57 -1.59
N VAL A 97 -0.17 -6.99 -2.14
CA VAL A 97 -1.54 -7.37 -1.78
C VAL A 97 -2.18 -8.32 -2.81
N LEU A 98 -1.65 -8.37 -4.04
CA LEU A 98 -2.17 -9.21 -5.13
C LEU A 98 -1.07 -9.95 -5.89
N SER A 99 -0.14 -10.58 -5.15
CA SER A 99 0.90 -11.47 -5.68
C SER A 99 1.63 -10.91 -6.90
N GLY A 100 2.17 -9.70 -6.77
CA GLY A 100 2.89 -9.00 -7.82
C GLY A 100 2.02 -8.17 -8.75
N SER A 101 0.70 -8.19 -8.60
CA SER A 101 -0.20 -7.36 -9.42
C SER A 101 -0.52 -6.01 -8.79
N TYR A 102 -0.35 -5.87 -7.48
CA TYR A 102 -0.63 -4.63 -6.77
C TYR A 102 0.26 -4.50 -5.53
N MET A 103 1.10 -3.46 -5.49
CA MET A 103 2.01 -3.15 -4.39
C MET A 103 1.89 -1.68 -3.96
N PRO A 104 0.93 -1.35 -3.08
CA PRO A 104 0.79 0.00 -2.53
C PRO A 104 1.71 0.27 -1.34
N TYR A 105 1.71 1.55 -0.93
CA TYR A 105 2.18 2.00 0.38
C TYR A 105 0.99 2.49 1.22
N PRO A 106 0.22 1.57 1.83
CA PRO A 106 -0.97 1.94 2.59
C PRO A 106 -0.65 2.77 3.84
N ASP A 107 -1.56 3.68 4.16
CA ASP A 107 -1.51 4.53 5.35
C ASP A 107 -1.41 3.73 6.66
N VAL A 108 -2.21 2.65 6.79
CA VAL A 108 -2.23 1.77 7.97
C VAL A 108 -2.34 0.31 7.54
N VAL A 109 -1.45 -0.54 8.10
CA VAL A 109 -1.47 -1.99 7.88
C VAL A 109 -1.69 -2.70 9.20
N LEU A 110 -2.70 -3.57 9.26
CA LEU A 110 -2.90 -4.50 10.37
C LEU A 110 -2.64 -5.93 9.92
N THR A 111 -1.75 -6.62 10.62
CA THR A 111 -1.54 -8.07 10.45
C THR A 111 -1.55 -8.79 11.79
N CYS A 112 -1.94 -10.06 11.75
CA CYS A 112 -1.86 -10.97 12.89
C CYS A 112 -1.10 -12.25 12.52
N HIS A 113 -0.57 -12.32 11.30
CA HIS A 113 0.06 -13.52 10.79
C HIS A 113 1.57 -13.46 11.09
N PRO A 114 2.17 -14.48 11.72
CA PRO A 114 3.58 -14.44 12.12
C PRO A 114 4.58 -14.26 10.97
N PHE A 115 4.22 -14.66 9.74
CA PHE A 115 5.08 -14.49 8.55
C PHE A 115 5.28 -13.01 8.21
N ASP A 116 4.20 -12.24 8.25
CA ASP A 116 4.18 -10.79 7.95
C ASP A 116 4.94 -9.98 9.00
N LEU A 117 5.31 -10.59 10.14
CA LEU A 117 6.14 -9.94 11.17
C LEU A 117 7.64 -10.10 10.91
N ARG A 118 8.03 -10.87 9.88
CA ARG A 118 9.43 -11.19 9.55
C ARG A 118 9.84 -10.59 8.21
N VAL A 119 8.93 -10.57 7.26
CA VAL A 119 9.20 -10.14 5.89
C VAL A 119 8.08 -9.23 5.45
N ILE A 120 8.46 -8.01 5.14
CA ILE A 120 7.64 -7.01 4.47
C ILE A 120 8.57 -6.36 3.44
N ILE A 121 8.03 -6.11 2.24
CA ILE A 121 8.80 -5.81 1.03
C ILE A 121 9.43 -4.41 1.12
#